data_AF-A0A962ZA21-F1
#
_entry.id   AF-A0A962ZA21-F1
#
_cell.length_a   1.000
_cell.length_b   1.000
_cell.length_c   1.000
_cell.angle_alpha   90.00
_cell.angle_beta   90.00
_cell.angle_gamma   90.00
#
_symmetry.space_group_name_H-M   'P 1'
#
loop_
_entity.id
_entity.type
_entity.pdbx_description
1 polymer ?
#
loop_
_entity_poly.entity_id
_entity_poly.type
_entity_poly.pdbx_seq_one_letter_code
_entity_poly.pdbx_strand_id
1 'polypeptide(L)'
;MISNLSVSRKITLLITFVGTLVLTLASAAFAVLELVTARNELVSSQMSIANDIARDSTAALAFADPAAAEALLYGLRDKNNVVAAVLHDRSGAVLGAYHRDRGVPGVLPDEAIHDEVTVGTTLERVRIVKPIHLDGERVGTFVLEGDLRAAWQQLGLFLLASTIILGIAVALTLYLASLFQGIISRPILELAGVSRAVRNENRLDLRASRRANDEIGTLVDAFNGMLDVIADRDEQLRRQRDGLEEMVGVRTAELERALEQSRIEEEKAIAASNAKSQFLANMSHEIRTPLNAVIGMCDLLADTALDAHQTKLLTTIAGSGQTLLSIINDILDISKIEAGKLTLSRIEFDPREEIEETLALMSARAHARGLEITGLLPEDMPRGVSGDIVRIRQIVLNLLGNAIKFTEKGEVILRLQWHDRPDGRIGFEFAVSDTGIG
;
A
#
# COMPACT_ATOMS: atom_id res chain seq x y z
N MET A 1 23.22 -24.82 8.11
CA MET A 1 23.94 -24.14 9.21
C MET A 1 24.44 -22.73 8.84
N ILE A 2 24.82 -22.45 7.58
CA ILE A 2 25.37 -21.13 7.15
C ILE A 2 24.29 -20.03 7.03
N SER A 3 23.02 -20.38 6.79
CA SER A 3 21.93 -19.41 6.54
C SER A 3 21.69 -18.42 7.67
N ASN A 4 21.89 -18.82 8.94
CA ASN A 4 21.58 -18.02 10.13
C ASN A 4 22.76 -17.14 10.63
N LEU A 5 23.88 -17.14 9.92
CA LEU A 5 25.02 -16.30 10.28
C LEU A 5 24.82 -14.85 9.82
N SER A 6 25.37 -13.89 10.58
CA SER A 6 25.42 -12.48 10.17
C SER A 6 26.16 -12.34 8.83
N VAL A 7 25.78 -11.35 8.03
CA VAL A 7 26.37 -11.10 6.70
C VAL A 7 27.91 -10.99 6.79
N SER A 8 28.41 -10.29 7.81
CA SER A 8 29.85 -10.19 8.08
C SER A 8 30.51 -11.57 8.31
N ARG A 9 29.93 -12.45 9.13
CA ARG A 9 30.47 -13.80 9.36
C ARG A 9 30.46 -14.66 8.09
N LYS A 10 29.44 -14.52 7.24
CA LYS A 10 29.38 -15.22 5.94
C LYS A 10 30.53 -14.76 5.02
N ILE A 11 30.75 -13.45 4.92
CA ILE A 11 31.83 -12.88 4.09
C ILE A 11 33.21 -13.31 4.61
N THR A 12 33.44 -13.25 5.93
CA THR A 12 34.71 -13.68 6.52
C THR A 12 35.00 -15.15 6.27
N LEU A 13 34.01 -16.04 6.46
CA LEU A 13 34.17 -17.46 6.18
C LEU A 13 34.47 -17.72 4.71
N LEU A 14 33.78 -17.03 3.80
CA LEU A 14 34.00 -17.16 2.36
C LEU A 14 35.42 -16.71 1.97
N ILE A 15 35.84 -15.53 2.40
CA ILE A 15 37.18 -14.99 2.09
C ILE A 15 38.28 -15.89 2.68
N THR A 16 38.11 -16.32 3.95
CA THR A 16 39.08 -17.21 4.61
C THR A 16 39.17 -18.55 3.88
N PHE A 17 38.03 -19.13 3.48
CA PHE A 17 37.98 -20.39 2.76
C PHE A 17 38.65 -20.29 1.39
N VAL A 18 38.29 -19.28 0.58
CA VAL A 18 38.88 -19.07 -0.75
C VAL A 18 40.37 -18.78 -0.65
N GLY A 19 40.79 -17.91 0.27
CA GLY A 19 42.22 -17.60 0.48
C GLY A 19 43.01 -18.83 0.90
N THR A 20 42.49 -19.61 1.85
CA THR A 20 43.12 -20.87 2.31
C THR A 20 43.24 -21.87 1.17
N LEU A 21 42.17 -22.05 0.38
CA LEU A 21 42.15 -22.98 -0.75
C LEU A 21 43.20 -22.58 -1.81
N VAL A 22 43.24 -21.31 -2.20
CA VAL A 22 44.19 -20.80 -3.20
C VAL A 22 45.64 -20.98 -2.74
N LEU A 23 45.96 -20.61 -1.48
CA LEU A 23 47.31 -20.77 -0.96
C LEU A 23 47.72 -22.25 -0.86
N THR A 24 46.79 -23.12 -0.47
CA THR A 24 47.06 -24.56 -0.34
C THR A 24 47.32 -25.18 -1.72
N LEU A 25 46.50 -24.85 -2.72
CA LEU A 25 46.69 -25.33 -4.10
C LEU A 25 47.98 -24.81 -4.72
N ALA A 26 48.29 -23.52 -4.53
CA ALA A 26 49.54 -22.94 -4.99
C ALA A 26 50.75 -23.62 -4.34
N SER A 27 50.72 -23.80 -3.01
CA SER A 27 51.80 -24.47 -2.27
C SER A 27 51.99 -25.92 -2.74
N ALA A 28 50.90 -26.66 -2.98
CA ALA A 28 50.97 -28.01 -3.53
C ALA A 28 51.56 -28.04 -4.94
N ALA A 29 51.18 -27.10 -5.81
CA ALA A 29 51.73 -27.00 -7.16
C ALA A 29 53.24 -26.68 -7.14
N PHE A 30 53.67 -25.73 -6.32
CA PHE A 30 55.09 -25.39 -6.14
C PHE A 30 55.90 -26.57 -5.57
N ALA A 31 55.36 -27.29 -4.58
CA ALA A 31 55.99 -28.49 -4.04
C ALA A 31 56.25 -29.56 -5.13
N VAL A 32 55.28 -29.76 -6.02
CA VAL A 32 55.44 -30.70 -7.15
C VAL A 32 56.48 -30.19 -8.15
N LEU A 33 56.45 -28.91 -8.51
CA LEU A 33 57.42 -28.31 -9.43
C LEU A 33 58.85 -28.39 -8.89
N GLU A 34 59.04 -28.11 -7.61
CA GLU A 34 60.34 -28.18 -6.95
C GLU A 34 60.90 -29.62 -6.98
N LEU A 35 60.05 -30.61 -6.69
CA LEU A 35 60.46 -32.02 -6.71
C LEU A 35 60.84 -32.49 -8.12
N VAL A 36 60.06 -32.08 -9.14
CA VAL A 36 60.36 -32.39 -10.55
C VAL A 36 61.67 -31.73 -10.98
N THR A 37 61.89 -30.48 -10.60
CA THR A 37 63.10 -29.71 -10.94
C THR A 37 64.33 -30.33 -10.28
N ALA A 38 64.28 -30.58 -8.97
CA ALA A 38 65.36 -31.20 -8.22
C ALA A 38 65.72 -32.59 -8.77
N ARG A 39 64.72 -33.39 -9.17
CA ARG A 39 64.94 -34.67 -9.84
C ARG A 39 65.69 -34.51 -11.16
N ASN A 40 65.25 -33.58 -12.01
CA ASN A 40 65.87 -33.36 -13.32
C ASN A 40 67.30 -32.84 -13.20
N GLU A 41 67.56 -31.91 -12.27
CA GLU A 41 68.90 -31.42 -11.96
C GLU A 41 69.82 -32.51 -11.45
N LEU A 42 69.34 -33.37 -10.55
CA LEU A 42 70.11 -34.51 -10.05
C LEU A 42 70.44 -35.50 -11.17
N VAL A 43 69.47 -35.87 -11.99
CA VAL A 43 69.69 -36.76 -13.15
C VAL A 43 70.72 -36.14 -14.10
N SER A 44 70.60 -34.85 -14.43
CA SER A 44 71.53 -34.15 -15.32
C SER A 44 72.95 -34.08 -14.74
N SER A 45 73.08 -33.72 -13.46
CA SER A 45 74.38 -33.65 -12.77
C SER A 45 75.05 -35.03 -12.68
N GLN A 46 74.29 -36.07 -12.31
CA GLN A 46 74.80 -37.44 -12.25
C GLN A 46 75.18 -37.97 -13.64
N MET A 47 74.42 -37.61 -14.68
CA MET A 47 74.75 -37.96 -16.07
C MET A 47 76.06 -37.29 -16.53
N SER A 48 76.32 -36.04 -16.12
CA SER A 48 77.61 -35.38 -16.38
C SER A 48 78.77 -36.11 -15.70
N ILE A 49 78.62 -36.48 -14.43
CA ILE A 49 79.62 -37.25 -13.68
C ILE A 49 79.86 -38.61 -14.34
N ALA A 50 78.79 -39.31 -14.75
CA ALA A 50 78.89 -40.57 -15.46
C ALA A 50 79.58 -40.43 -16.83
N ASN A 51 79.41 -39.30 -17.53
CA ASN A 51 80.12 -39.02 -18.77
C ASN A 51 81.62 -38.81 -18.56
N ASP A 52 82.00 -38.02 -17.55
CA ASP A 52 83.41 -37.74 -17.25
C ASP A 52 84.14 -39.01 -16.79
N ILE A 53 83.55 -39.76 -15.84
CA ILE A 53 84.13 -41.02 -15.36
C ILE A 53 84.19 -42.06 -16.47
N ALA A 54 83.19 -42.18 -17.35
CA ALA A 54 83.22 -43.12 -18.47
C ALA A 54 84.40 -42.86 -19.42
N ARG A 55 84.72 -41.58 -19.68
CA ARG A 55 85.86 -41.19 -20.53
C ARG A 55 87.20 -41.46 -19.85
N ASP A 56 87.30 -41.14 -18.57
CA ASP A 56 88.58 -41.20 -17.85
C ASP A 56 88.90 -42.62 -17.34
N SER A 57 87.88 -43.50 -17.24
CA SER A 57 88.02 -44.91 -16.83
C SER A 57 88.34 -45.87 -17.98
N THR A 58 88.32 -45.42 -19.24
CA THR A 58 88.60 -46.29 -20.39
C THR A 58 90.00 -46.93 -20.31
N ALA A 59 91.01 -46.17 -19.84
CA ALA A 59 92.35 -46.70 -19.62
C ALA A 59 92.41 -47.71 -18.46
N ALA A 60 91.78 -47.39 -17.32
CA ALA A 60 91.74 -48.29 -16.17
C ALA A 60 91.04 -49.63 -16.50
N LEU A 61 89.99 -49.60 -17.33
CA LEU A 61 89.28 -50.77 -17.81
C LEU A 61 90.07 -51.56 -18.87
N ALA A 62 90.73 -50.88 -19.82
CA ALA A 62 91.53 -51.54 -20.86
C ALA A 62 92.74 -52.29 -20.30
N PHE A 63 93.33 -51.80 -19.20
CA PHE A 63 94.46 -52.44 -18.51
C PHE A 63 94.04 -53.28 -17.29
N ALA A 64 92.73 -53.39 -17.01
CA ALA A 64 92.19 -54.09 -15.84
C ALA A 64 92.92 -53.74 -14.53
N ASP A 65 93.18 -52.44 -14.31
CA ASP A 65 93.92 -51.92 -13.15
C ASP A 65 92.94 -51.47 -12.03
N PRO A 66 92.78 -52.26 -10.95
CA PRO A 66 91.88 -51.92 -9.87
C PRO A 66 92.33 -50.68 -9.09
N ALA A 67 93.64 -50.44 -8.98
CA ALA A 67 94.17 -49.30 -8.24
C ALA A 67 93.87 -47.98 -8.96
N ALA A 68 93.96 -47.98 -10.30
CA ALA A 68 93.55 -46.85 -11.12
C ALA A 68 92.03 -46.60 -11.07
N ALA A 69 91.22 -47.67 -11.09
CA ALA A 69 89.77 -47.57 -10.98
C ALA A 69 89.33 -47.03 -9.62
N GLU A 70 89.91 -47.51 -8.51
CA GLU A 70 89.63 -46.99 -7.17
C GLU A 70 90.04 -45.52 -7.03
N ALA A 71 91.20 -45.12 -7.56
CA ALA A 71 91.66 -43.73 -7.51
C ALA A 71 90.71 -42.76 -8.24
N LEU A 72 90.14 -43.16 -9.39
CA LEU A 72 89.15 -42.38 -10.13
C LEU A 72 87.83 -42.26 -9.35
N LEU A 73 87.34 -43.36 -8.78
CA LEU A 73 86.10 -43.37 -7.99
C LEU A 73 86.27 -42.62 -6.67
N TYR A 74 87.47 -42.58 -6.10
CA TYR A 74 87.77 -41.79 -4.91
C TYR A 74 87.59 -40.27 -5.14
N GLY A 75 87.78 -39.79 -6.38
CA GLY A 75 87.50 -38.41 -6.76
C GLY A 75 86.01 -38.02 -6.65
N LEU A 76 85.10 -39.00 -6.57
CA LEU A 76 83.67 -38.78 -6.32
C LEU A 76 83.37 -38.43 -4.86
N ARG A 77 84.36 -38.53 -3.96
CA ARG A 77 84.22 -38.14 -2.55
C ARG A 77 83.87 -36.67 -2.37
N ASP A 78 84.35 -35.80 -3.26
CA ASP A 78 84.08 -34.36 -3.21
C ASP A 78 82.69 -34.00 -3.78
N LYS A 79 81.96 -34.99 -4.33
CA LYS A 79 80.60 -34.81 -4.87
C LYS A 79 79.54 -35.24 -3.84
N ASN A 80 78.94 -34.25 -3.18
CA ASN A 80 77.96 -34.48 -2.10
C ASN A 80 76.69 -35.24 -2.52
N ASN A 81 76.36 -35.28 -3.80
CA ASN A 81 75.16 -35.92 -4.32
C ASN A 81 75.37 -37.40 -4.68
N VAL A 82 76.59 -37.95 -4.63
CA VAL A 82 76.91 -39.35 -4.94
C VAL A 82 76.91 -40.19 -3.66
N VAL A 83 76.11 -41.26 -3.65
CA VAL A 83 75.99 -42.22 -2.54
C VAL A 83 76.86 -43.44 -2.78
N ALA A 84 76.82 -43.97 -4.00
CA ALA A 84 77.60 -45.12 -4.41
C ALA A 84 77.96 -45.02 -5.89
N ALA A 85 79.13 -45.51 -6.27
CA ALA A 85 79.57 -45.60 -7.65
C ALA A 85 80.39 -46.88 -7.84
N VAL A 86 80.10 -47.67 -8.86
CA VAL A 86 80.78 -48.96 -9.09
C VAL A 86 81.14 -49.09 -10.56
N LEU A 87 82.36 -49.55 -10.81
CA LEU A 87 82.89 -49.81 -12.15
C LEU A 87 83.00 -51.31 -12.34
N HIS A 88 82.29 -51.85 -13.33
CA HIS A 88 82.33 -53.27 -13.70
C HIS A 88 83.17 -53.45 -14.97
N ASP A 89 83.99 -54.50 -14.99
CA ASP A 89 84.69 -55.01 -16.17
C ASP A 89 83.71 -55.65 -17.18
N ARG A 90 84.19 -56.01 -18.39
CA ARG A 90 83.48 -56.76 -19.44
C ARG A 90 82.83 -58.06 -18.93
N SER A 91 83.42 -58.70 -17.92
CA SER A 91 82.87 -59.90 -17.28
C SER A 91 81.74 -59.63 -16.27
N GLY A 92 81.46 -58.36 -15.95
CA GLY A 92 80.56 -57.95 -14.87
C GLY A 92 81.23 -57.92 -13.49
N ALA A 93 82.51 -58.29 -13.38
CA ALA A 93 83.25 -58.22 -12.13
C ALA A 93 83.53 -56.77 -11.71
N VAL A 94 83.45 -56.48 -10.41
CA VAL A 94 83.73 -55.16 -9.85
C VAL A 94 85.22 -54.85 -9.93
N LEU A 95 85.60 -53.84 -10.72
CA LEU A 95 86.98 -53.35 -10.84
C LEU A 95 87.29 -52.28 -9.77
N GLY A 96 86.26 -51.55 -9.32
CA GLY A 96 86.37 -50.58 -8.23
C GLY A 96 85.00 -50.15 -7.73
N ALA A 97 84.90 -49.84 -6.43
CA ALA A 97 83.66 -49.38 -5.82
C ALA A 97 83.91 -48.21 -4.87
N TYR A 98 83.04 -47.22 -4.93
CA TYR A 98 82.97 -46.10 -4.01
C TYR A 98 81.62 -46.10 -3.30
N HIS A 99 81.64 -45.97 -1.98
CA HIS A 99 80.45 -45.79 -1.15
C HIS A 99 80.71 -44.69 -0.13
N ARG A 100 79.79 -43.73 -0.04
CA ARG A 100 79.87 -42.61 0.90
C ARG A 100 79.73 -43.07 2.36
N ASP A 101 78.79 -44.00 2.61
CA ASP A 101 78.57 -44.61 3.93
C ASP A 101 79.29 -45.98 4.00
N ARG A 102 80.40 -46.07 4.74
CA ARG A 102 81.12 -47.34 4.98
C ARG A 102 80.23 -48.28 5.81
N GLY A 103 79.48 -49.17 5.14
CA GLY A 103 78.67 -50.15 5.89
C GLY A 103 77.84 -51.15 5.09
N VAL A 104 77.61 -50.98 3.79
CA VAL A 104 76.92 -51.98 2.98
C VAL A 104 77.60 -52.08 1.62
N PRO A 105 78.36 -53.16 1.32
CA PRO A 105 78.64 -53.53 -0.05
C PRO A 105 77.31 -54.03 -0.61
N GLY A 106 76.50 -53.10 -1.08
CA GLY A 106 75.36 -53.45 -1.90
C GLY A 106 75.94 -53.98 -3.19
N VAL A 107 75.95 -55.30 -3.36
CA VAL A 107 76.01 -55.90 -4.69
C VAL A 107 74.88 -55.22 -5.45
N LEU A 108 75.24 -54.32 -6.36
CA LEU A 108 74.27 -53.77 -7.30
C LEU A 108 73.61 -54.97 -7.96
N PRO A 109 72.27 -55.06 -8.01
CA PRO A 109 71.60 -56.21 -8.60
C PRO A 109 72.18 -56.49 -9.98
N ASP A 110 72.41 -57.77 -10.30
CA ASP A 110 72.69 -58.25 -11.66
C ASP A 110 71.48 -57.95 -12.54
N GLU A 111 71.34 -56.69 -12.96
CA GLU A 111 70.40 -56.28 -13.98
C GLU A 111 71.10 -56.26 -15.34
N ALA A 112 70.34 -56.64 -16.35
CA ALA A 112 70.82 -56.92 -17.69
C ALA A 112 71.79 -55.83 -18.18
N ILE A 113 72.96 -56.30 -18.60
CA ILE A 113 74.03 -55.55 -19.25
C ILE A 113 73.44 -54.93 -20.53
N HIS A 114 72.83 -53.76 -20.40
CA HIS A 114 72.26 -53.01 -21.52
C HIS A 114 73.35 -52.17 -22.19
N ASP A 115 73.24 -52.01 -23.50
CA ASP A 115 74.17 -51.18 -24.30
C ASP A 115 73.74 -49.71 -24.39
N GLU A 116 72.64 -49.37 -23.70
CA GLU A 116 72.11 -48.02 -23.57
C GLU A 116 72.22 -47.51 -22.13
N VAL A 117 72.13 -46.19 -21.97
CA VAL A 117 72.12 -45.55 -20.66
C VAL A 117 70.74 -45.71 -20.03
N THR A 118 70.68 -46.34 -18.86
CA THR A 118 69.42 -46.51 -18.11
C THR A 118 69.41 -45.62 -16.88
N VAL A 119 68.31 -44.87 -16.68
CA VAL A 119 68.08 -44.05 -15.49
C VAL A 119 66.92 -44.66 -14.70
N GLY A 120 67.22 -45.25 -13.55
CA GLY A 120 66.24 -45.74 -12.58
C GLY A 120 66.00 -44.70 -11.48
N THR A 121 64.74 -44.43 -11.14
CA THR A 121 64.42 -43.47 -10.08
C THR A 121 63.56 -44.12 -8.99
N THR A 122 64.05 -44.10 -7.77
CA THR A 122 63.33 -44.48 -6.54
C THR A 122 62.96 -43.21 -5.76
N LEU A 123 62.06 -43.30 -4.77
CA LEU A 123 61.62 -42.16 -3.95
C LEU A 123 62.75 -41.40 -3.27
N GLU A 124 63.88 -42.07 -2.96
CA GLU A 124 65.01 -41.46 -2.24
C GLU A 124 66.30 -41.41 -3.06
N ARG A 125 66.38 -42.13 -4.19
CA ARG A 125 67.63 -42.29 -4.94
C ARG A 125 67.41 -42.27 -6.45
N VAL A 126 68.40 -41.76 -7.17
CA VAL A 126 68.49 -41.85 -8.63
C VAL A 126 69.67 -42.75 -8.96
N ARG A 127 69.44 -43.79 -9.76
CA ARG A 127 70.48 -44.69 -10.25
C ARG A 127 70.67 -44.46 -11.74
N ILE A 128 71.91 -44.31 -12.17
CA ILE A 128 72.31 -44.22 -13.57
C ILE A 128 73.24 -45.39 -13.88
N VAL A 129 72.94 -46.13 -14.94
CA VAL A 129 73.77 -47.21 -15.47
C VAL A 129 74.25 -46.79 -16.85
N LYS A 130 75.57 -46.75 -17.06
CA LYS A 130 76.17 -46.31 -18.31
C LYS A 130 77.24 -47.31 -18.80
N PRO A 131 77.12 -47.87 -20.02
CA PRO A 131 78.18 -48.68 -20.62
C PRO A 131 79.36 -47.82 -21.09
N ILE A 132 80.57 -48.39 -21.07
CA ILE A 132 81.81 -47.75 -21.51
C ILE A 132 82.38 -48.52 -22.69
N HIS A 133 82.62 -47.80 -23.80
CA HIS A 133 83.15 -48.35 -25.05
C HIS A 133 84.52 -47.75 -25.39
N LEU A 134 85.43 -48.58 -25.91
CA LEU A 134 86.74 -48.22 -26.48
C LEU A 134 86.80 -48.80 -27.89
N ASP A 135 87.10 -47.97 -28.89
CA ASP A 135 87.19 -48.38 -30.31
C ASP A 135 85.96 -49.15 -30.84
N GLY A 136 84.77 -48.86 -30.28
CA GLY A 136 83.50 -49.50 -30.62
C GLY A 136 83.22 -50.81 -29.88
N GLU A 137 84.15 -51.34 -29.10
CA GLU A 137 83.92 -52.48 -28.21
C GLU A 137 83.65 -52.03 -26.77
N ARG A 138 82.72 -52.71 -26.10
CA ARG A 138 82.42 -52.47 -24.68
C ARG A 138 83.52 -53.03 -23.79
N VAL A 139 84.08 -52.18 -22.93
CA VAL A 139 85.14 -52.55 -21.98
C VAL A 139 84.62 -52.63 -20.54
N GLY A 140 83.49 -51.98 -20.23
CA GLY A 140 82.92 -52.04 -18.88
C GLY A 140 81.57 -51.35 -18.73
N THR A 141 81.07 -51.29 -17.49
CA THR A 141 79.83 -50.59 -17.12
C THR A 141 80.06 -49.77 -15.87
N PHE A 142 79.63 -48.51 -15.89
CA PHE A 142 79.65 -47.63 -14.73
C PHE A 142 78.25 -47.46 -14.16
N VAL A 143 78.10 -47.69 -12.85
CA VAL A 143 76.84 -47.50 -12.13
C VAL A 143 77.02 -46.43 -11.08
N LEU A 144 76.10 -45.48 -11.02
CA LEU A 144 76.14 -44.32 -10.14
C LEU A 144 74.80 -44.15 -9.43
N GLU A 145 74.81 -44.09 -8.10
CA GLU A 145 73.64 -43.78 -7.27
C GLU A 145 73.79 -42.40 -6.64
N GLY A 146 72.78 -41.55 -6.84
CA GLY A 146 72.64 -40.25 -6.21
C GLY A 146 71.51 -40.18 -5.18
N ASP A 147 71.65 -39.26 -4.23
CA ASP A 147 70.71 -39.05 -3.12
C ASP A 147 69.71 -37.92 -3.37
N LEU A 148 68.41 -38.13 -3.11
CA LEU A 148 67.39 -37.08 -3.09
C LEU A 148 67.17 -36.45 -1.71
N ARG A 149 67.90 -36.85 -0.66
CA ARG A 149 67.74 -36.29 0.70
C ARG A 149 67.79 -34.77 0.75
N ALA A 150 68.66 -34.13 -0.04
CA ALA A 150 68.73 -32.67 -0.13
C ALA A 150 67.42 -32.04 -0.65
N ALA A 151 66.79 -32.66 -1.66
CA ALA A 151 65.51 -32.23 -2.19
C ALA A 151 64.38 -32.41 -1.17
N TRP A 152 64.37 -33.53 -0.43
CA TRP A 152 63.40 -33.75 0.65
C TRP A 152 63.55 -32.75 1.81
N GLN A 153 64.78 -32.36 2.15
CA GLN A 153 65.04 -31.30 3.13
C GLN A 153 64.54 -29.93 2.66
N GLN A 154 64.82 -29.56 1.41
CA GLN A 154 64.32 -28.33 0.80
C GLN A 154 62.78 -28.31 0.75
N LEU A 155 62.16 -29.43 0.36
CA LEU A 155 60.70 -29.57 0.36
C LEU A 155 60.10 -29.44 1.77
N GLY A 156 60.73 -30.05 2.78
CA GLY A 156 60.29 -29.93 4.17
C GLY A 156 60.32 -28.48 4.67
N LEU A 157 61.40 -27.74 4.37
CA LEU A 157 61.51 -26.32 4.70
C LEU A 157 60.47 -25.47 3.94
N PHE A 158 60.22 -25.78 2.67
CA PHE A 158 59.19 -25.14 1.87
C PHE A 158 57.78 -25.37 2.45
N LEU A 159 57.45 -26.59 2.85
CA LEU A 159 56.15 -26.93 3.46
C LEU A 159 55.97 -26.25 4.82
N LEU A 160 57.04 -26.16 5.62
CA LEU A 160 57.03 -25.42 6.88
C LEU A 160 56.77 -23.93 6.65
N ALA A 161 57.52 -23.31 5.72
CA ALA A 161 57.34 -21.91 5.36
C ALA A 161 55.93 -21.64 4.82
N SER A 162 55.41 -22.51 3.95
CA SER A 162 54.05 -22.42 3.39
C SER A 162 52.97 -22.51 4.47
N THR A 163 53.15 -23.38 5.47
CA THR A 163 52.24 -23.51 6.61
C THR A 163 52.24 -22.26 7.49
N ILE A 164 53.42 -21.67 7.73
CA ILE A 164 53.55 -20.42 8.48
C ILE A 164 52.85 -19.27 7.74
N ILE A 165 53.10 -19.14 6.43
CA ILE A 165 52.46 -18.12 5.58
C ILE A 165 50.93 -18.29 5.60
N LEU A 166 50.44 -19.52 5.50
CA LEU A 166 49.02 -19.82 5.59
C LEU A 166 48.43 -19.40 6.94
N GLY A 167 49.10 -19.71 8.05
CA GLY A 167 48.70 -19.29 9.38
C GLY A 167 48.61 -17.78 9.54
N ILE A 168 49.62 -17.04 9.03
CA ILE A 168 49.63 -15.58 9.01
C ILE A 168 48.49 -15.02 8.16
N ALA A 169 48.24 -15.58 6.98
CA ALA A 169 47.16 -15.14 6.09
C ALA A 169 45.77 -15.32 6.73
N VAL A 170 45.54 -16.44 7.41
CA VAL A 170 44.29 -16.69 8.16
C VAL A 170 44.17 -15.71 9.32
N ALA A 171 45.24 -15.52 10.12
CA ALA A 171 45.23 -14.58 11.24
C ALA A 171 44.96 -13.14 10.78
N LEU A 172 45.60 -12.70 9.70
CA LEU A 172 45.38 -11.37 9.10
C LEU A 172 43.94 -11.21 8.62
N THR A 173 43.36 -12.25 8.00
CA THR A 173 41.96 -12.23 7.55
C THR A 173 41.00 -12.08 8.72
N LEU A 174 41.22 -12.82 9.81
CA LEU A 174 40.41 -12.70 11.02
C LEU A 174 40.56 -11.33 11.70
N TYR A 175 41.78 -10.78 11.71
CA TYR A 175 42.06 -9.44 12.21
C TYR A 175 41.31 -8.37 11.40
N LEU A 176 41.47 -8.35 10.07
CA LEU A 176 40.76 -7.42 9.18
C LEU A 176 39.24 -7.56 9.31
N ALA A 177 38.73 -8.79 9.45
CA ALA A 177 37.31 -9.02 9.67
C ALA A 177 36.79 -8.37 10.97
N SER A 178 37.55 -8.48 12.06
CA SER A 178 37.18 -7.85 13.33
C SER A 178 37.17 -6.31 13.25
N LEU A 179 38.12 -5.73 12.52
CA LEU A 179 38.17 -4.30 12.24
C LEU A 179 36.93 -3.85 11.44
N PHE A 180 36.60 -4.58 10.37
CA PHE A 180 35.44 -4.29 9.51
C PHE A 180 34.12 -4.36 10.28
N GLN A 181 34.02 -5.29 11.24
CA GLN A 181 32.84 -5.43 12.09
C GLN A 181 32.65 -4.20 13.00
N GLY A 182 33.74 -3.63 13.52
CA GLY A 182 33.71 -2.45 14.37
C GLY A 182 33.38 -1.16 13.60
N ILE A 183 34.02 -0.96 12.45
CA ILE A 183 33.93 0.29 11.68
C ILE A 183 32.62 0.37 10.87
N ILE A 184 32.21 -0.73 10.22
CA ILE A 184 31.10 -0.69 9.26
C ILE A 184 29.86 -1.41 9.79
N SER A 185 30.01 -2.66 10.25
CA SER A 185 28.83 -3.48 10.58
C SER A 185 28.09 -2.99 11.82
N ARG A 186 28.82 -2.55 12.85
CA ARG A 186 28.22 -2.14 14.13
C ARG A 186 27.35 -0.88 14.01
N PRO A 187 27.79 0.23 13.38
CA PRO A 187 26.91 1.40 13.18
C PRO A 187 25.64 1.07 12.38
N ILE A 188 25.74 0.25 11.34
CA ILE A 188 24.57 -0.17 10.53
C ILE A 188 23.58 -0.98 11.36
N LEU A 189 24.07 -1.91 12.18
CA LEU A 189 23.22 -2.71 13.07
C LEU A 189 22.58 -1.85 14.18
N GLU A 190 23.30 -0.87 14.71
CA GLU A 190 22.76 0.10 15.67
C GLU A 190 21.65 0.95 15.03
N LEU A 191 21.86 1.47 13.81
CA LEU A 191 20.86 2.20 13.04
C LEU A 191 19.60 1.35 12.79
N ALA A 192 19.78 0.09 12.39
CA ALA A 192 18.69 -0.86 12.21
C ALA A 192 17.95 -1.15 13.53
N GLY A 193 18.67 -1.17 14.66
CA GLY A 193 18.11 -1.29 16.00
C GLY A 193 17.22 -0.10 16.35
N VAL A 194 17.72 1.13 16.17
CA VAL A 194 16.94 2.37 16.41
C VAL A 194 15.71 2.41 15.51
N SER A 195 15.84 2.06 14.23
CA SER A 195 14.71 2.00 13.30
C SER A 195 13.62 1.03 13.77
N ARG A 196 13.99 -0.15 14.29
CA ARG A 196 13.02 -1.10 14.87
C ARG A 196 12.36 -0.56 16.15
N ALA A 197 13.12 0.11 17.00
CA ALA A 197 12.59 0.72 18.22
C ALA A 197 11.57 1.83 17.90
N VAL A 198 11.88 2.69 16.92
CA VAL A 198 10.96 3.71 16.41
C VAL A 198 9.67 3.06 15.87
N ARG A 199 9.79 2.00 15.06
CA ARG A 199 8.61 1.35 14.48
C ARG A 199 7.74 0.61 15.50
N ASN A 200 8.35 -0.10 16.45
CA ASN A 200 7.62 -1.00 17.35
C ASN A 200 7.18 -0.32 18.65
N GLU A 201 7.97 0.63 19.17
CA GLU A 201 7.75 1.27 20.48
C GLU A 201 7.37 2.75 20.34
N ASN A 202 7.30 3.29 19.12
CA ASN A 202 7.05 4.70 18.82
C ASN A 202 8.00 5.68 19.55
N ARG A 203 9.22 5.24 19.81
CA ARG A 203 10.24 6.00 20.56
C ARG A 203 11.04 6.92 19.64
N LEU A 204 10.45 8.07 19.32
CA LEU A 204 11.07 9.12 18.51
C LEU A 204 12.12 9.95 19.27
N ASP A 205 12.37 9.66 20.54
CA ASP A 205 13.43 10.28 21.37
C ASP A 205 14.82 9.67 21.12
N LEU A 206 14.86 8.46 20.56
CA LEU A 206 16.11 7.75 20.31
C LEU A 206 16.85 8.34 19.11
N ARG A 207 18.17 8.47 19.23
CA ARG A 207 19.05 8.91 18.13
C ARG A 207 20.16 7.89 17.92
N ALA A 208 20.48 7.64 16.65
CA ALA A 208 21.65 6.83 16.32
C ALA A 208 22.92 7.63 16.58
N SER A 209 23.92 7.01 17.19
CA SER A 209 25.18 7.67 17.54
C SER A 209 26.10 7.79 16.33
N ARG A 210 26.54 9.01 16.01
CA ARG A 210 27.53 9.27 14.96
C ARG A 210 28.94 8.87 15.46
N ARG A 211 29.50 7.80 14.90
CA ARG A 211 30.85 7.29 15.27
C ARG A 211 31.92 7.54 14.22
N ALA A 212 31.52 7.83 12.99
CA ALA A 212 32.42 8.06 11.86
C ALA A 212 32.05 9.37 11.16
N ASN A 213 33.04 10.00 10.52
CA ASN A 213 32.88 11.22 9.72
C ASN A 213 32.77 10.93 8.22
N ASP A 214 32.39 9.70 7.87
CA ASP A 214 32.32 9.19 6.50
C ASP A 214 30.86 9.18 5.99
N GLU A 215 30.61 8.41 4.93
CA GLU A 215 29.27 8.21 4.35
C GLU A 215 28.29 7.59 5.35
N ILE A 216 28.78 6.74 6.28
CA ILE A 216 27.95 6.17 7.34
C ILE A 216 27.59 7.25 8.35
N GLY A 217 28.53 8.12 8.72
CA GLY A 217 28.24 9.31 9.53
C GLY A 217 27.16 10.19 8.92
N THR A 218 27.27 10.48 7.63
CA THR A 218 26.29 11.27 6.87
C THR A 218 24.92 10.60 6.84
N LEU A 219 24.87 9.28 6.68
CA LEU A 219 23.62 8.50 6.73
C LEU A 219 22.97 8.56 8.12
N VAL A 220 23.77 8.50 9.19
CA VAL A 220 23.28 8.66 10.57
C VAL A 220 22.69 10.05 10.77
N ASP A 221 23.35 11.09 10.27
CA ASP A 221 22.87 12.48 10.36
C ASP A 221 21.55 12.66 9.59
N ALA A 222 21.46 12.15 8.36
CA ALA A 222 20.24 12.19 7.56
C ALA A 222 19.09 11.42 8.23
N PHE A 223 19.38 10.25 8.81
CA PHE A 223 18.39 9.46 9.55
C PHE A 223 17.89 10.18 10.80
N ASN A 224 18.80 10.78 11.59
CA ASN A 224 18.42 11.57 12.76
C ASN A 224 17.60 12.81 12.37
N GLY A 225 17.95 13.50 11.29
CA GLY A 225 17.17 14.62 10.76
C GLY A 225 15.75 14.21 10.32
N MET A 226 15.59 13.02 9.74
CA MET A 226 14.26 12.47 9.45
C MET A 226 13.46 12.23 10.74
N LEU A 227 14.09 11.72 11.81
CA LEU A 227 13.43 11.54 13.10
C LEU A 227 12.99 12.87 13.72
N ASP A 228 13.79 13.94 13.57
CA ASP A 228 13.42 15.28 14.03
C ASP A 228 12.18 15.81 13.29
N VAL A 229 12.13 15.65 11.96
CA VAL A 229 10.97 16.04 11.14
C VAL A 229 9.71 15.27 11.53
N ILE A 230 9.83 13.96 11.78
CA ILE A 230 8.70 13.14 12.22
C ILE A 230 8.20 13.58 13.60
N ALA A 231 9.12 13.82 14.54
CA ALA A 231 8.77 14.27 15.89
C ALA A 231 8.05 15.63 15.89
N ASP A 232 8.54 16.60 15.11
CA ASP A 232 7.89 17.91 14.96
C ASP A 232 6.51 17.78 14.32
N ARG A 233 6.37 16.94 13.29
CA ARG A 233 5.08 16.72 12.63
C ARG A 233 4.06 16.06 13.54
N ASP A 234 4.47 15.09 14.35
CA ASP A 234 3.59 14.45 15.34
C ASP A 234 3.12 15.45 16.40
N GLU A 235 3.99 16.34 16.86
CA GLU A 235 3.60 17.39 17.80
C GLU A 235 2.60 18.38 17.17
N GLN A 236 2.83 18.80 15.93
CA GLN A 236 1.92 19.67 15.19
C GLN A 236 0.54 19.02 14.98
N LEU A 237 0.51 17.75 14.58
CA LEU A 237 -0.73 16.99 14.41
C LEU A 237 -1.49 16.88 15.73
N ARG A 238 -0.78 16.65 16.85
CA ARG A 238 -1.42 16.60 18.17
C ARG A 238 -2.07 17.94 18.52
N ARG A 239 -1.35 19.05 18.35
CA ARG A 239 -1.90 20.41 18.60
C ARG A 239 -3.11 20.71 17.71
N GLN A 240 -3.06 20.34 16.44
CA GLN A 240 -4.19 20.52 15.51
C GLN A 240 -5.41 19.68 15.92
N ARG A 241 -5.20 18.41 16.29
CA ARG A 241 -6.27 17.54 16.77
C ARG A 241 -6.91 18.10 18.04
N ASP A 242 -6.10 18.47 19.02
CA ASP A 242 -6.60 18.99 20.30
C ASP A 242 -7.40 20.31 20.07
N GLY A 243 -6.93 21.19 19.18
CA GLY A 243 -7.67 22.41 18.80
C GLY A 243 -8.95 22.15 18.00
N LEU A 244 -8.98 21.13 17.14
CA LEU A 244 -10.19 20.70 16.43
C LEU A 244 -11.22 20.08 17.39
N GLU A 245 -10.78 19.27 18.34
CA GLU A 245 -11.65 18.68 19.37
C GLU A 245 -12.31 19.78 20.21
N GLU A 246 -11.55 20.79 20.63
CA GLU A 246 -12.09 21.96 21.33
C GLU A 246 -13.13 22.72 20.47
N MET A 247 -12.79 23.02 19.21
CA MET A 247 -13.70 23.73 18.30
C MET A 247 -14.99 22.95 18.05
N VAL A 248 -14.90 21.62 17.84
CA VAL A 248 -16.05 20.75 17.68
C VAL A 248 -16.91 20.76 18.94
N GLY A 249 -16.30 20.70 20.13
CA GLY A 249 -17.01 20.81 21.40
C GLY A 249 -17.81 22.11 21.53
N VAL A 250 -17.17 23.25 21.22
CA VAL A 250 -17.84 24.57 21.25
C VAL A 250 -18.99 24.62 20.23
N ARG A 251 -18.74 24.21 18.98
CA ARG A 251 -19.76 24.24 17.93
C ARG A 251 -20.94 23.33 18.21
N THR A 252 -20.70 22.17 18.81
CA THR A 252 -21.77 21.24 19.21
C THR A 252 -22.66 21.87 20.28
N ALA A 253 -22.06 22.49 21.30
CA ALA A 253 -22.81 23.18 22.35
C ALA A 253 -23.59 24.41 21.82
N GLU A 254 -23.05 25.14 20.85
CA GLU A 254 -23.78 26.23 20.15
C GLU A 254 -24.99 25.68 19.38
N LEU A 255 -24.80 24.58 18.64
CA LEU A 255 -25.85 23.97 17.84
C LEU A 255 -26.98 23.42 18.72
N GLU A 256 -26.65 22.76 19.83
CA GLU A 256 -27.64 22.26 20.79
C GLU A 256 -28.49 23.39 21.38
N ARG A 257 -27.87 24.52 21.73
CA ARG A 257 -28.61 25.70 22.21
C ARG A 257 -29.52 26.29 21.14
N ALA A 258 -29.04 26.37 19.91
CA ALA A 258 -29.83 26.89 18.79
C ALA A 258 -31.03 25.97 18.47
N LEU A 259 -30.84 24.66 18.53
CA LEU A 259 -31.91 23.67 18.35
C LEU A 259 -32.98 23.79 19.44
N GLU A 260 -32.56 23.88 20.71
CA GLU A 260 -33.53 24.02 21.80
C GLU A 260 -34.30 25.35 21.70
N GLN A 261 -33.62 26.44 21.34
CA GLN A 261 -34.27 27.72 21.12
C GLN A 261 -35.29 27.64 19.98
N SER A 262 -34.93 27.02 18.86
CA SER A 262 -35.84 26.81 17.72
C SER A 262 -37.05 25.98 18.11
N ARG A 263 -36.87 24.93 18.92
CA ARG A 263 -37.95 24.07 19.41
C ARG A 263 -38.92 24.85 20.29
N ILE A 264 -38.41 25.68 21.20
CA ILE A 264 -39.22 26.54 22.07
C ILE A 264 -40.02 27.55 21.25
N GLU A 265 -39.43 28.13 20.20
CA GLU A 265 -40.11 29.08 19.31
C GLU A 265 -41.21 28.41 18.49
N GLU A 266 -40.95 27.22 17.95
CA GLU A 266 -41.93 26.41 17.23
C GLU A 266 -43.13 26.05 18.13
N GLU A 267 -42.88 25.56 19.34
CA GLU A 267 -43.92 25.22 20.31
C GLU A 267 -44.80 26.43 20.64
N LYS A 268 -44.21 27.62 20.81
CA LYS A 268 -44.94 28.88 21.03
C LYS A 268 -45.80 29.26 19.83
N ALA A 269 -45.27 29.15 18.62
CA ALA A 269 -46.01 29.48 17.40
C ALA A 269 -47.23 28.54 17.21
N ILE A 270 -47.04 27.24 17.43
CA ILE A 270 -48.12 26.25 17.37
C ILE A 270 -49.18 26.53 18.43
N ALA A 271 -48.77 26.79 19.67
CA ALA A 271 -49.69 27.12 20.76
C ALA A 271 -50.52 28.38 20.44
N ALA A 272 -49.88 29.44 19.93
CA ALA A 272 -50.55 30.67 19.54
C ALA A 272 -51.55 30.45 18.38
N SER A 273 -51.18 29.66 17.37
CA SER A 273 -52.06 29.32 16.24
C SER A 273 -53.31 28.54 16.69
N ASN A 274 -53.11 27.56 17.58
CA ASN A 274 -54.20 26.78 18.16
C ASN A 274 -55.13 27.65 19.02
N ALA A 275 -54.57 28.55 19.85
CA ALA A 275 -55.35 29.48 20.66
C ALA A 275 -56.18 30.45 19.79
N LYS A 276 -55.58 31.02 18.72
CA LYS A 276 -56.28 31.86 17.74
C LYS A 276 -57.47 31.11 17.12
N SER A 277 -57.23 29.88 16.67
CA SER A 277 -58.25 29.05 16.03
C SER A 277 -59.41 28.72 16.99
N GLN A 278 -59.10 28.34 18.22
CA GLN A 278 -60.12 28.02 19.24
C GLN A 278 -60.93 29.25 19.63
N PHE A 279 -60.26 30.40 19.78
CA PHE A 279 -60.92 31.66 20.08
C PHE A 279 -61.93 32.04 18.98
N LEU A 280 -61.53 31.98 17.71
CA LEU A 280 -62.41 32.32 16.60
C LEU A 280 -63.59 31.34 16.48
N ALA A 281 -63.35 30.04 16.67
CA ALA A 281 -64.40 29.03 16.67
C ALA A 281 -65.45 29.28 17.76
N ASN A 282 -65.01 29.55 19.00
CA ASN A 282 -65.89 29.83 20.12
C ASN A 282 -66.67 31.14 19.88
N MET A 283 -65.97 32.21 19.50
CA MET A 283 -66.59 33.51 19.27
C MET A 283 -67.66 33.47 18.19
N SER A 284 -67.43 32.73 17.10
CA SER A 284 -68.44 32.60 16.06
C SER A 284 -69.69 31.89 16.56
N HIS A 285 -69.54 30.85 17.38
CA HIS A 285 -70.69 30.14 17.93
C HIS A 285 -71.49 31.02 18.89
N GLU A 286 -70.80 31.85 19.68
CA GLU A 286 -71.41 32.80 20.62
C GLU A 286 -72.08 33.98 19.92
N ILE A 287 -71.61 34.40 18.74
CA ILE A 287 -72.27 35.46 17.95
C ILE A 287 -73.40 34.88 17.09
N ARG A 288 -73.26 33.67 16.55
CA ARG A 288 -74.27 33.04 15.68
C ARG A 288 -75.60 32.82 16.40
N THR A 289 -75.57 32.34 17.64
CA THR A 289 -76.78 32.03 18.42
C THR A 289 -77.70 33.26 18.62
N PRO A 290 -77.23 34.40 19.17
CA PRO A 290 -78.08 35.58 19.33
C PRO A 290 -78.48 36.19 17.99
N LEU A 291 -77.62 36.12 16.97
CA LEU A 291 -77.90 36.69 15.66
C LEU A 291 -78.99 35.91 14.90
N ASN A 292 -78.94 34.57 14.94
CA ASN A 292 -80.02 33.71 14.43
C ASN A 292 -81.34 33.96 15.17
N ALA A 293 -81.30 34.21 16.48
CA ALA A 293 -82.50 34.54 17.24
C ALA A 293 -83.09 35.89 16.81
N VAL A 294 -82.26 36.92 16.58
CA VAL A 294 -82.70 38.23 16.06
C VAL A 294 -83.31 38.09 14.66
N ILE A 295 -82.70 37.30 13.78
CA ILE A 295 -83.25 37.05 12.42
C ILE A 295 -84.57 36.30 12.52
N GLY A 296 -84.65 35.23 13.31
CA GLY A 296 -85.91 34.49 13.51
C GLY A 296 -87.03 35.35 14.12
N MET A 297 -86.70 36.29 15.02
CA MET A 297 -87.66 37.28 15.51
C MET A 297 -88.08 38.26 14.40
N CYS A 298 -87.17 38.62 13.50
CA CYS A 298 -87.52 39.44 12.33
C CYS A 298 -88.46 38.69 11.38
N ASP A 299 -88.23 37.39 11.14
CA ASP A 299 -89.08 36.56 10.30
C ASP A 299 -90.49 36.42 10.90
N LEU A 300 -90.59 36.17 12.22
CA LEU A 300 -91.87 36.12 12.92
C LEU A 300 -92.63 37.46 12.89
N LEU A 301 -91.92 38.58 12.97
CA LEU A 301 -92.53 39.90 12.84
C LEU A 301 -92.98 40.18 11.41
N ALA A 302 -92.29 39.64 10.40
CA ALA A 302 -92.61 39.83 9.00
C ALA A 302 -93.97 39.22 8.62
N ASP A 303 -94.40 38.18 9.35
CA ASP A 303 -95.70 37.52 9.20
C ASP A 303 -96.86 38.29 9.87
N THR A 304 -96.61 39.45 10.47
CA THR A 304 -97.63 40.30 11.12
C THR A 304 -98.09 41.46 10.24
N ALA A 305 -99.17 42.16 10.65
CA ALA A 305 -99.62 43.36 9.95
C ALA A 305 -98.67 44.54 10.23
N LEU A 306 -97.81 44.86 9.27
CA LEU A 306 -96.82 45.94 9.34
C LEU A 306 -97.18 47.08 8.39
N ASP A 307 -96.87 48.32 8.77
CA ASP A 307 -96.88 49.44 7.84
C ASP A 307 -95.63 49.45 6.94
N ALA A 308 -95.68 50.20 5.84
CA ALA A 308 -94.61 50.23 4.85
C ALA A 308 -93.24 50.68 5.41
N HIS A 309 -93.24 51.51 6.46
CA HIS A 309 -92.02 51.96 7.11
C HIS A 309 -91.43 50.87 8.03
N GLN A 310 -92.28 50.20 8.79
CA GLN A 310 -91.92 49.05 9.64
C GLN A 310 -91.39 47.89 8.81
N THR A 311 -92.04 47.54 7.69
CA THR A 311 -91.55 46.52 6.75
C THR A 311 -90.14 46.86 6.27
N LYS A 312 -89.89 48.10 5.83
CA LYS A 312 -88.57 48.53 5.36
C LYS A 312 -87.48 48.44 6.42
N LEU A 313 -87.79 48.84 7.66
CA LEU A 313 -86.86 48.72 8.80
C LEU A 313 -86.55 47.26 9.12
N LEU A 314 -87.58 46.40 9.15
CA LEU A 314 -87.44 44.98 9.43
C LEU A 314 -86.59 44.27 8.36
N THR A 315 -86.84 44.54 7.08
CA THR A 315 -86.03 44.02 5.97
C THR A 315 -84.56 44.47 6.08
N THR A 316 -84.32 45.70 6.54
CA THR A 316 -82.97 46.23 6.72
C THR A 316 -82.24 45.53 7.89
N ILE A 317 -82.93 45.29 9.02
CA ILE A 317 -82.36 44.59 10.18
C ILE A 317 -82.07 43.14 9.84
N ALA A 318 -83.04 42.42 9.25
CA ALA A 318 -82.87 41.03 8.84
C ALA A 318 -81.74 40.88 7.81
N GLY A 319 -81.69 41.74 6.79
CA GLY A 319 -80.62 41.76 5.79
C GLY A 319 -79.24 42.06 6.39
N SER A 320 -79.16 42.96 7.37
CA SER A 320 -77.90 43.26 8.07
C SER A 320 -77.45 42.09 8.95
N GLY A 321 -78.39 41.42 9.62
CA GLY A 321 -78.11 40.23 10.42
C GLY A 321 -77.60 39.07 9.56
N GLN A 322 -78.24 38.83 8.41
CA GLN A 322 -77.81 37.81 7.45
C GLN A 322 -76.42 38.12 6.86
N THR A 323 -76.13 39.41 6.59
CA THR A 323 -74.81 39.85 6.12
C THR A 323 -73.74 39.60 7.18
N LEU A 324 -74.01 39.92 8.46
CA LEU A 324 -73.06 39.70 9.55
C LEU A 324 -72.81 38.21 9.79
N LEU A 325 -73.84 37.35 9.71
CA LEU A 325 -73.67 35.89 9.76
C LEU A 325 -72.76 35.38 8.65
N SER A 326 -72.94 35.88 7.42
CA SER A 326 -72.08 35.52 6.28
C SER A 326 -70.64 35.88 6.56
N ILE A 327 -70.35 37.13 6.96
CA ILE A 327 -68.99 37.59 7.25
C ILE A 327 -68.34 36.75 8.36
N ILE A 328 -69.07 36.42 9.41
CA ILE A 328 -68.56 35.60 10.52
C ILE A 328 -68.26 34.17 10.05
N ASN A 329 -69.12 33.58 9.24
CA ASN A 329 -68.89 32.25 8.69
C ASN A 329 -67.70 32.23 7.72
N ASP A 330 -67.51 33.29 6.94
CA ASP A 330 -66.36 33.43 6.04
C ASP A 330 -65.05 33.55 6.82
N ILE A 331 -65.01 34.35 7.89
CA ILE A 331 -63.84 34.45 8.79
C ILE A 331 -63.52 33.10 9.45
N LEU A 332 -64.54 32.34 9.85
CA LEU A 332 -64.35 30.99 10.38
C LEU A 332 -63.78 30.03 9.35
N ASP A 333 -64.32 30.03 8.13
CA ASP A 333 -63.87 29.14 7.07
C ASP A 333 -62.40 29.43 6.72
N ILE A 334 -62.01 30.71 6.63
CA ILE A 334 -60.60 31.13 6.50
C ILE A 334 -59.75 30.58 7.64
N SER A 335 -60.23 30.71 8.88
CA SER A 335 -59.50 30.23 10.06
C SER A 335 -59.32 28.70 10.07
N LYS A 336 -60.32 27.94 9.58
CA LYS A 336 -60.21 26.49 9.42
C LYS A 336 -59.24 26.11 8.30
N ILE A 337 -59.17 26.88 7.22
CA ILE A 337 -58.22 26.68 6.12
C ILE A 337 -56.79 26.95 6.60
N GLU A 338 -56.53 28.07 7.28
CA GLU A 338 -55.22 28.40 7.86
C GLU A 338 -54.74 27.32 8.85
N ALA A 339 -55.66 26.73 9.61
CA ALA A 339 -55.36 25.66 10.55
C ALA A 339 -55.29 24.25 9.93
N GLY A 340 -55.51 24.11 8.61
CA GLY A 340 -55.55 22.80 7.93
C GLY A 340 -56.71 21.89 8.36
N LYS A 341 -57.76 22.44 8.98
CA LYS A 341 -58.92 21.71 9.54
C LYS A 341 -60.14 21.72 8.63
N LEU A 342 -60.05 22.27 7.41
CA LEU A 342 -61.15 22.23 6.45
C LEU A 342 -61.32 20.80 5.91
N THR A 343 -62.47 20.18 6.18
CA THR A 343 -62.84 18.88 5.59
C THR A 343 -63.81 19.11 4.44
N LEU A 344 -63.47 18.58 3.26
CA LEU A 344 -64.37 18.60 2.09
C LEU A 344 -65.37 17.45 2.21
N SER A 345 -66.66 17.74 1.99
CA SER A 345 -67.71 16.74 1.91
C SER A 345 -67.76 16.18 0.50
N ARG A 346 -67.83 14.86 0.33
CA ARG A 346 -67.92 14.24 -1.00
C ARG A 346 -69.27 13.58 -1.15
N ILE A 347 -70.16 14.21 -1.92
CA ILE A 347 -71.50 13.72 -2.24
C ILE A 347 -71.70 13.65 -3.75
N GLU A 348 -72.61 12.79 -4.19
CA GLU A 348 -73.01 12.68 -5.59
C GLU A 348 -74.08 13.72 -5.91
N PHE A 349 -73.91 14.45 -7.01
CA PHE A 349 -74.84 15.50 -7.44
C PHE A 349 -74.85 15.64 -8.97
N ASP A 350 -75.92 16.21 -9.51
CA ASP A 350 -76.00 16.64 -10.92
C ASP A 350 -75.46 18.08 -11.03
N PRO A 351 -74.30 18.31 -11.66
CA PRO A 351 -73.72 19.64 -11.77
C PRO A 351 -74.58 20.60 -12.59
N ARG A 352 -75.43 20.10 -13.49
CA ARG A 352 -76.34 20.94 -14.27
C ARG A 352 -77.44 21.50 -13.38
N GLU A 353 -78.15 20.62 -12.67
CA GLU A 353 -79.27 20.99 -11.78
C GLU A 353 -78.80 22.02 -10.75
N GLU A 354 -77.66 21.77 -10.14
CA GLU A 354 -77.04 22.63 -9.13
C GLU A 354 -76.68 24.04 -9.62
N ILE A 355 -76.13 24.15 -10.83
CA ILE A 355 -75.75 25.44 -11.42
C ILE A 355 -77.00 26.18 -11.93
N GLU A 356 -77.98 25.47 -12.47
CA GLU A 356 -79.27 26.05 -12.86
C GLU A 356 -80.03 26.61 -11.64
N GLU A 357 -80.05 25.91 -10.50
CA GLU A 357 -80.59 26.43 -9.22
C GLU A 357 -79.84 27.69 -8.77
N THR A 358 -78.51 27.67 -8.85
CA THR A 358 -77.67 28.80 -8.45
C THR A 358 -77.92 30.04 -9.32
N LEU A 359 -78.04 29.83 -10.63
CA LEU A 359 -78.39 30.89 -11.59
C LEU A 359 -79.79 31.43 -11.37
N ALA A 360 -80.77 30.57 -11.07
CA ALA A 360 -82.14 30.99 -10.77
C ALA A 360 -82.20 31.91 -9.55
N LEU A 361 -81.46 31.56 -8.48
CA LEU A 361 -81.36 32.39 -7.29
C LEU A 361 -80.73 33.77 -7.59
N MET A 362 -79.68 33.81 -8.39
CA MET A 362 -79.00 35.06 -8.76
C MET A 362 -79.77 35.89 -9.80
N SER A 363 -80.62 35.25 -10.61
CA SER A 363 -81.48 35.91 -11.59
C SER A 363 -82.46 36.88 -10.95
N ALA A 364 -83.11 36.47 -9.85
CA ALA A 364 -83.98 37.37 -9.09
C ALA A 364 -83.23 38.63 -8.60
N ARG A 365 -81.97 38.47 -8.16
CA ARG A 365 -81.13 39.57 -7.67
C ARG A 365 -80.62 40.47 -8.80
N ALA A 366 -80.23 39.89 -9.93
CA ALA A 366 -79.80 40.61 -11.13
C ALA A 366 -80.95 41.43 -11.73
N HIS A 367 -82.13 40.83 -11.86
CA HIS A 367 -83.33 41.49 -12.40
C HIS A 367 -83.79 42.65 -11.50
N ALA A 368 -83.70 42.51 -10.17
CA ALA A 368 -83.97 43.61 -9.24
C ALA A 368 -83.04 44.83 -9.44
N ARG A 369 -81.87 44.62 -10.06
CA ARG A 369 -80.93 45.68 -10.46
C ARG A 369 -81.01 46.06 -11.95
N GLY A 370 -81.92 45.44 -12.72
CA GLY A 370 -82.06 45.68 -14.16
C GLY A 370 -80.92 45.09 -15.01
N LEU A 371 -80.27 44.03 -14.54
CA LEU A 371 -79.19 43.31 -15.24
C LEU A 371 -79.69 42.01 -15.85
N GLU A 372 -79.14 41.63 -17.00
CA GLU A 372 -79.36 40.31 -17.60
C GLU A 372 -78.34 39.30 -17.05
N ILE A 373 -78.79 38.09 -16.72
CA ILE A 373 -77.90 36.99 -16.33
C ILE A 373 -78.13 35.79 -17.26
N THR A 374 -77.04 35.25 -17.80
CA THR A 374 -77.10 34.12 -18.75
C THR A 374 -76.15 33.00 -18.33
N GLY A 375 -76.67 31.77 -18.32
CA GLY A 375 -75.87 30.55 -18.14
C GLY A 375 -75.59 29.85 -19.47
N LEU A 376 -74.32 29.60 -19.77
CA LEU A 376 -73.86 28.83 -20.93
C LEU A 376 -73.35 27.46 -20.44
N LEU A 377 -74.23 26.45 -20.51
CA LEU A 377 -73.97 25.10 -20.00
C LEU A 377 -73.94 24.06 -21.14
N PRO A 378 -72.84 23.30 -21.33
CA PRO A 378 -72.72 22.27 -22.36
C PRO A 378 -73.77 21.17 -22.24
N GLU A 379 -74.42 20.81 -23.36
CA GLU A 379 -75.47 19.78 -23.39
C GLU A 379 -74.95 18.38 -23.04
N ASP A 380 -73.67 18.12 -23.29
CA ASP A 380 -72.99 16.83 -23.10
C ASP A 380 -72.41 16.63 -21.68
N MET A 381 -72.77 17.50 -20.74
CA MET A 381 -72.25 17.45 -19.37
C MET A 381 -72.62 16.15 -18.63
N PRO A 382 -71.69 15.57 -17.85
CA PRO A 382 -71.96 14.45 -16.96
C PRO A 382 -73.07 14.77 -15.95
N ARG A 383 -74.06 13.88 -15.83
CA ARG A 383 -75.24 14.06 -14.93
C ARG A 383 -75.03 13.61 -13.48
N GLY A 384 -73.87 13.05 -13.16
CA GLY A 384 -73.58 12.54 -11.82
C GLY A 384 -72.09 12.66 -11.54
N VAL A 385 -71.72 13.58 -10.65
CA VAL A 385 -70.34 13.80 -10.23
C VAL A 385 -70.23 13.77 -8.71
N SER A 386 -69.07 13.36 -8.21
CA SER A 386 -68.83 13.21 -6.78
C SER A 386 -67.85 14.28 -6.28
N GLY A 387 -68.32 15.18 -5.41
CA GLY A 387 -67.53 16.31 -4.91
C GLY A 387 -68.23 17.09 -3.80
N ASP A 388 -67.66 18.25 -3.44
CA ASP A 388 -68.24 19.16 -2.43
C ASP A 388 -69.07 20.25 -3.11
N ILE A 389 -70.32 19.92 -3.38
CA ILE A 389 -71.24 20.83 -4.06
C ILE A 389 -71.50 22.11 -3.25
N VAL A 390 -71.54 22.04 -1.93
CA VAL A 390 -71.78 23.22 -1.08
C VAL A 390 -70.67 24.25 -1.28
N ARG A 391 -69.41 23.79 -1.37
CA ARG A 391 -68.27 24.67 -1.63
C ARG A 391 -68.22 25.17 -3.06
N ILE A 392 -68.55 24.34 -4.05
CA ILE A 392 -68.64 24.76 -5.46
C ILE A 392 -69.72 25.83 -5.62
N ARG A 393 -70.91 25.61 -5.06
CA ARG A 393 -72.03 26.56 -5.03
C ARG A 393 -71.61 27.88 -4.37
N GLN A 394 -70.89 27.82 -3.25
CA GLN A 394 -70.35 29.01 -2.58
C GLN A 394 -69.37 29.80 -3.47
N ILE A 395 -68.47 29.12 -4.18
CA ILE A 395 -67.55 29.76 -5.14
C ILE A 395 -68.34 30.48 -6.24
N VAL A 396 -69.29 29.79 -6.88
CA VAL A 396 -70.10 30.35 -7.98
C VAL A 396 -70.96 31.51 -7.49
N LEU A 397 -71.61 31.40 -6.34
CA LEU A 397 -72.40 32.48 -5.73
C LEU A 397 -71.54 33.71 -5.40
N ASN A 398 -70.32 33.52 -4.91
CA ASN A 398 -69.41 34.63 -4.61
C ASN A 398 -68.96 35.36 -5.88
N LEU A 399 -68.64 34.60 -6.94
CA LEU A 399 -68.24 35.18 -8.23
C LEU A 399 -69.41 35.93 -8.89
N LEU A 400 -70.59 35.30 -9.00
CA LEU A 400 -71.80 35.93 -9.54
C LEU A 400 -72.25 37.12 -8.70
N GLY A 401 -72.18 37.00 -7.38
CA GLY A 401 -72.51 38.07 -6.45
C GLY A 401 -71.63 39.29 -6.64
N ASN A 402 -70.33 39.10 -6.87
CA ASN A 402 -69.40 40.18 -7.20
C ASN A 402 -69.71 40.79 -8.57
N ALA A 403 -69.89 39.97 -9.61
CA ALA A 403 -70.25 40.44 -10.95
C ALA A 403 -71.51 41.32 -10.95
N ILE A 404 -72.59 40.85 -10.31
CA ILE A 404 -73.84 41.60 -10.14
C ILE A 404 -73.62 42.87 -9.30
N LYS A 405 -72.74 42.82 -8.29
CA LYS A 405 -72.45 43.97 -7.43
C LYS A 405 -71.80 45.11 -8.21
N PHE A 406 -70.84 44.80 -9.07
CA PHE A 406 -70.00 45.79 -9.77
C PHE A 406 -70.47 46.16 -11.18
N THR A 407 -71.50 45.50 -11.70
CA THR A 407 -72.16 45.89 -12.95
C THR A 407 -73.33 46.84 -12.67
N GLU A 408 -73.32 48.03 -13.28
CA GLU A 408 -74.43 48.99 -13.15
C GLU A 408 -75.52 48.78 -14.22
N LYS A 409 -75.12 48.48 -15.46
CA LYS A 409 -75.99 48.18 -16.60
C LYS A 409 -75.27 47.21 -17.53
N GLY A 410 -75.99 46.24 -18.09
CA GLY A 410 -75.45 45.24 -19.01
C GLY A 410 -75.77 43.83 -18.57
N GLU A 411 -74.88 42.89 -18.88
CA GLU A 411 -75.06 41.45 -18.67
C GLU A 411 -73.96 40.84 -17.79
N VAL A 412 -74.33 39.72 -17.15
CA VAL A 412 -73.44 38.81 -16.43
C VAL A 412 -73.60 37.41 -17.03
N ILE A 413 -72.50 36.81 -17.47
CA ILE A 413 -72.48 35.50 -18.12
C ILE A 413 -71.71 34.50 -17.26
N LEU A 414 -72.35 33.39 -16.90
CA LEU A 414 -71.68 32.20 -16.36
C LEU A 414 -71.47 31.20 -17.48
N ARG A 415 -70.22 30.87 -17.79
CA ARG A 415 -69.85 29.81 -18.71
C ARG A 415 -69.26 28.64 -17.94
N LEU A 416 -69.79 27.45 -18.19
CA LEU A 416 -69.23 26.20 -17.68
C LEU A 416 -68.66 25.42 -18.85
N GLN A 417 -67.43 24.93 -18.70
CA GLN A 417 -66.84 23.96 -19.62
C GLN A 417 -66.38 22.76 -18.82
N TRP A 418 -66.36 21.59 -19.45
CA TRP A 418 -65.87 20.38 -18.80
C TRP A 418 -64.92 19.64 -19.73
N HIS A 419 -63.99 18.88 -19.14
CA HIS A 419 -63.06 18.04 -19.87
C HIS A 419 -62.68 16.82 -19.03
N ASP A 420 -62.42 15.70 -19.68
CA ASP A 420 -61.84 14.54 -19.02
C ASP A 420 -60.39 14.83 -18.61
N ARG A 421 -60.04 14.43 -17.38
CA ARG A 421 -58.67 14.47 -16.89
C ARG A 421 -58.00 13.10 -17.05
N PRO A 422 -56.68 13.05 -17.34
CA PRO A 422 -55.96 11.80 -17.54
C PRO A 422 -55.99 10.82 -16.36
N ASP A 423 -56.34 11.29 -15.16
CA ASP A 423 -56.41 10.50 -13.92
C ASP A 423 -57.81 9.91 -13.65
N GLY A 424 -58.71 9.93 -14.65
CA GLY A 424 -60.07 9.43 -14.53
C GLY A 424 -61.01 10.34 -13.74
N ARG A 425 -60.59 11.59 -13.48
CA ARG A 425 -61.44 12.63 -12.92
C ARG A 425 -62.00 13.53 -14.01
N ILE A 426 -63.02 14.29 -13.66
CA ILE A 426 -63.65 15.28 -14.53
C ILE A 426 -63.17 16.65 -14.09
N GLY A 427 -62.70 17.46 -15.03
CA GLY A 427 -62.36 18.86 -14.83
C GLY A 427 -63.54 19.74 -15.22
N PHE A 428 -63.90 20.68 -14.35
CA PHE A 428 -64.85 21.75 -14.66
C PHE A 428 -64.15 23.09 -14.63
N GLU A 429 -64.44 23.93 -15.62
CA GLU A 429 -63.97 25.30 -15.73
C GLU A 429 -65.18 26.24 -15.66
N PHE A 430 -65.23 27.03 -14.60
CA PHE A 430 -66.26 28.04 -14.37
C PHE A 430 -65.67 29.41 -14.71
N ALA A 431 -66.29 30.12 -15.66
CA ALA A 431 -65.93 31.48 -16.00
C ALA A 431 -67.14 32.39 -15.81
N VAL A 432 -67.01 33.40 -14.94
CA VAL A 432 -67.99 34.48 -14.79
C VAL A 432 -67.43 35.70 -15.49
N SER A 433 -68.23 36.28 -16.39
CA SER A 433 -67.88 37.51 -17.11
C SER A 433 -68.97 38.55 -16.88
N ASP A 434 -68.58 39.80 -16.69
CA ASP A 434 -69.50 40.90 -16.49
C ASP A 434 -69.08 42.13 -17.32
N THR A 435 -70.00 43.09 -17.43
CA THR A 435 -69.83 44.31 -18.23
C THR A 435 -69.60 45.54 -17.35
N GLY A 436 -69.19 45.32 -16.09
CA GLY A 436 -68.93 46.35 -15.10
C GLY A 436 -67.65 47.14 -15.34
N ILE A 437 -67.19 47.81 -14.28
CA ILE A 437 -66.07 48.78 -14.32
C ILE A 437 -64.67 48.14 -14.47
N GLY A 438 -64.58 46.82 -14.55
CA GLY A 438 -63.33 46.05 -14.41
C GLY A 438 -63.03 45.18 -15.61
#